data_AF-A0A842YAR7-F1
#
_entry.id   AF-A0A842YAR7-F1
#
_cell.length_a   1.000
_cell.length_b   1.000
_cell.length_c   1.000
_cell.angle_alpha   90.00
_cell.angle_beta   90.00
_cell.angle_gamma   90.00
#
_symmetry.space_group_name_H-M   'P 1'
#
loop_
_entity.id
_entity.type
_entity.pdbx_description
1 polymer ?
#
loop_
_entity_poly.entity_id
_entity_poly.type
_entity_poly.pdbx_seq_one_letter_code
_entity_poly.pdbx_strand_id
1 'polypeptide(L)' 'METMNIQDNNPIVKAFNFAYNAHKNTCRKSSTIPYIVCPLDVASTLMKNNAPEHMVIAGLLHDVVEDEDYTLSDIRD' A
#
# COMPACT_ATOMS: atom_id res chain seq x y z
N MET A 1 -3.13 -14.97 22.50
CA MET A 1 -3.39 -14.07 21.35
C MET A 1 -2.68 -14.72 20.18
N GLU A 2 -3.44 -15.38 19.31
CA GLU A 2 -2.88 -16.09 18.16
C GLU A 2 -2.38 -15.01 17.19
N THR A 3 -1.06 -14.93 17.01
CA THR A 3 -0.48 -14.05 16.01
C THR A 3 -0.96 -14.57 14.65
N MET A 4 -1.78 -13.77 13.94
CA MET A 4 -2.17 -14.09 12.57
C MET A 4 -0.89 -14.19 11.74
N ASN A 5 -0.48 -15.43 11.46
CA ASN A 5 0.55 -15.73 10.48
C ASN A 5 -0.08 -15.52 9.10
N ILE A 6 -0.27 -14.25 8.73
CA ILE A 6 -0.71 -13.89 7.39
C ILE A 6 0.42 -14.38 6.49
N GLN A 7 0.15 -15.45 5.72
CA GLN A 7 1.16 -16.10 4.89
C GLN A 7 2.00 -15.04 4.16
N ASP A 8 3.32 -15.08 4.38
CA ASP A 8 4.33 -14.19 3.76
C ASP A 8 4.26 -14.14 2.23
N ASN A 9 3.44 -14.99 1.59
CA ASN A 9 3.34 -15.13 0.14
C ASN A 9 2.11 -14.42 -0.48
N ASN A 10 1.27 -13.70 0.28
CA ASN A 10 0.17 -12.93 -0.32
C ASN A 10 0.70 -11.61 -0.92
N PRO A 11 0.63 -11.40 -2.25
CA PRO A 11 1.18 -10.21 -2.89
C PRO A 11 0.53 -8.90 -2.44
N ILE A 12 -0.78 -8.91 -2.15
CA ILE A 12 -1.50 -7.75 -1.63
C ILE A 12 -0.98 -7.37 -0.24
N VAL A 13 -0.73 -8.36 0.62
CA VAL A 13 -0.19 -8.13 1.97
C VAL A 13 1.22 -7.57 1.91
N LYS A 14 2.07 -8.09 1.01
CA LYS A 14 3.41 -7.53 0.77
C LYS A 14 3.34 -6.08 0.32
N ALA A 15 2.50 -5.79 -0.68
CA ALA A 15 2.31 -4.43 -1.20
C ALA A 15 1.79 -3.48 -0.10
N PHE A 16 0.83 -3.92 0.70
CA PHE A 16 0.33 -3.15 1.84
C PHE A 16 1.44 -2.85 2.85
N ASN A 17 2.22 -3.85 3.26
CA ASN A 17 3.32 -3.65 4.23
C ASN A 17 4.38 -2.70 3.68
N PHE A 18 4.69 -2.78 2.39
CA PHE A 18 5.62 -1.86 1.73
C PHE A 18 5.08 -0.43 1.75
N ALA A 19 3.86 -0.21 1.26
CA ALA A 19 3.21 1.10 1.25
C ALA A 19 3.06 1.69 2.66
N TYR A 20 2.69 0.86 3.65
CA TYR A 20 2.60 1.27 5.05
C TYR A 20 3.96 1.73 5.56
N ASN A 21 5.03 0.97 5.31
CA ASN A 21 6.36 1.33 5.76
C ASN A 21 6.91 2.58 5.07
N ALA A 22 6.58 2.78 3.80
CA ALA A 22 6.93 3.98 3.05
C ALA A 22 6.27 5.22 3.68
N HIS A 23 4.96 5.17 3.92
CA HIS A 23 4.18 6.31 4.37
C HIS A 23 4.00 6.43 5.90
N LYS A 24 4.65 5.58 6.71
CA LYS A 24 4.40 5.50 8.17
C LYS A 24 4.67 6.80 8.93
N ASN A 25 5.52 7.67 8.39
CA ASN A 25 5.89 8.95 8.99
C ASN A 25 5.27 10.15 8.24
N THR A 26 4.46 9.89 7.23
CA THR A 26 3.91 10.91 6.34
C THR A 26 2.42 11.10 6.61
N CYS A 27 2.02 12.37 6.71
CA CYS A 27 0.62 12.76 6.87
C CYS A 27 0.13 13.44 5.59
N ARG A 28 -1.18 13.39 5.36
CA ARG A 28 -1.80 14.20 4.30
C ARG A 28 -1.53 15.68 4.51
N LYS A 29 -1.39 16.41 3.41
CA LYS A 29 -1.13 17.85 3.40
C LYS A 29 -2.11 18.58 4.32
N SER A 30 -1.56 19.35 5.26
CA SER A 30 -2.32 20.14 6.23
C SER A 30 -3.26 19.32 7.13
N SER A 31 -2.95 18.05 7.38
CA SER A 31 -3.76 17.14 8.20
C SER A 31 -2.87 16.27 9.12
N THR A 32 -3.47 15.68 10.15
CA THR A 32 -2.87 14.63 11.00
C THR A 32 -3.23 13.22 10.52
N ILE A 33 -3.95 13.10 9.40
CA ILE A 33 -4.36 11.82 8.83
C ILE A 33 -3.14 11.15 8.20
N PRO A 34 -2.77 9.92 8.60
CA PRO A 34 -1.69 9.16 7.99
C PRO A 34 -1.91 8.97 6.48
N TYR A 35 -0.85 9.14 5.68
CA TYR A 35 -0.99 9.12 4.22
C TYR A 35 -1.43 7.76 3.68
N ILE A 36 -1.07 6.66 4.36
CA ILE A 36 -1.47 5.28 4.02
C ILE A 36 -2.97 5.07 3.84
N VAL A 37 -3.82 5.94 4.41
CA VAL A 37 -5.27 5.92 4.19
C VAL A 37 -5.61 6.10 2.71
N CYS A 38 -4.86 6.93 1.98
CA CYS A 38 -5.11 7.22 0.57
C CYS A 38 -4.92 5.97 -0.33
N PRO A 39 -3.77 5.27 -0.31
CA PRO A 39 -3.62 4.00 -1.03
C PRO A 39 -4.62 2.91 -0.61
N LEU A 40 -5.00 2.85 0.67
CA LEU A 40 -6.00 1.90 1.17
C LEU A 40 -7.39 2.13 0.60
N ASP A 41 -7.83 3.39 0.49
CA ASP A 41 -9.12 3.74 -0.10
C ASP A 41 -9.17 3.37 -1.59
N VAL A 42 -8.07 3.58 -2.32
CA VAL A 42 -7.92 3.17 -3.73
C VAL A 42 -8.00 1.65 -3.85
N ALA A 43 -7.23 0.91 -3.06
CA ALA A 43 -7.24 -0.56 -3.06
C ALA A 43 -8.62 -1.14 -2.71
N SER A 44 -9.28 -0.58 -1.68
CA SER A 44 -10.64 -0.93 -1.28
C SER A 44 -11.65 -0.71 -2.42
N THR A 45 -11.52 0.41 -3.13
CA THR A 45 -12.38 0.71 -4.29
C THR A 45 -12.16 -0.28 -5.42
N LEU A 46 -10.90 -0.61 -5.74
CA LEU A 46 -10.57 -1.59 -6.77
C LEU A 46 -11.12 -2.98 -6.43
N MET A 47 -10.95 -3.45 -5.19
CA MET A 47 -11.48 -4.73 -4.72
C MET A 47 -13.01 -4.78 -4.80
N LYS A 48 -13.70 -3.70 -4.40
CA LYS A 48 -15.17 -3.59 -4.49
C LYS A 48 -15.70 -3.66 -5.93
N ASN A 49 -14.87 -3.28 -6.90
CA ASN A 49 -15.21 -3.33 -8.32
C ASN A 49 -14.66 -4.59 -9.01
N ASN A 50 -14.28 -5.62 -8.26
CA ASN A 50 -13.73 -6.88 -8.78
C ASN A 50 -12.52 -6.68 -9.70
N ALA A 51 -11.72 -5.63 -9.46
CA ALA A 51 -10.49 -5.41 -10.20
C ALA A 51 -9.52 -6.60 -10.00
N PRO A 52 -8.71 -6.92 -11.00
CA PRO A 52 -7.73 -8.00 -10.87
C PRO A 52 -6.66 -7.65 -9.83
N GLU A 53 -6.08 -8.68 -9.22
CA GLU A 53 -5.12 -8.56 -8.11
C GLU A 53 -3.98 -7.56 -8.38
N HIS A 54 -3.38 -7.61 -9.58
CA HIS A 54 -2.29 -6.70 -9.95
C HIS A 54 -2.69 -5.22 -9.94
N MET A 55 -3.96 -4.90 -10.24
CA MET A 55 -4.45 -3.52 -10.14
C MET A 55 -4.60 -3.09 -8.68
N VAL A 56 -5.06 -3.99 -7.80
CA VAL A 56 -5.14 -3.72 -6.35
C VAL A 56 -3.74 -3.46 -5.79
N ILE A 57 -2.75 -4.27 -6.18
CA ILE A 57 -1.34 -4.08 -5.83
C ILE A 57 -0.83 -2.73 -6.33
N ALA A 58 -1.08 -2.40 -7.61
CA ALA A 58 -0.69 -1.11 -8.16
C ALA A 58 -1.33 0.06 -7.40
N GLY A 59 -2.60 -0.05 -7.01
CA GLY A 59 -3.29 0.95 -6.21
C GLY A 59 -2.66 1.15 -4.82
N LEU A 60 -2.16 0.09 -4.19
CA LEU A 60 -1.45 0.21 -2.91
C LEU A 60 -0.10 0.93 -3.05
N LEU A 61 0.56 0.82 -4.21
CA LEU A 61 1.94 1.28 -4.44
C LEU A 61 2.04 2.59 -5.23
N HIS A 62 0.92 3.12 -5.75
CA HIS A 62 0.92 4.15 -6.79
C HIS A 62 1.68 5.43 -6.43
N ASP A 63 1.61 5.85 -5.16
CA ASP A 63 2.22 7.09 -4.66
C ASP A 63 3.61 6.88 -4.04
N VAL A 64 4.06 5.64 -3.87
CA VAL A 64 5.29 5.35 -3.10
C VAL A 64 6.56 5.89 -3.76
N VAL A 65 6.58 5.98 -5.09
CA VAL A 65 7.72 6.56 -5.84
C VAL A 65 7.66 8.08 -5.93
N GLU A 66 6.45 8.66 -5.85
CA GLU A 66 6.23 10.09 -6.02
C GLU A 66 6.41 10.86 -4.71
N ASP A 67 5.89 10.30 -3.61
CA ASP A 67 5.79 10.98 -2.32
C ASP A 67 6.87 10.58 -1.30
N GLU A 68 7.66 9.55 -1.59
CA GLU A 68 8.68 9.00 -0.69
C GLU A 68 9.99 8.69 -1.44
N ASP A 69 11.09 8.48 -0.70
CA ASP A 69 12.43 8.20 -1.25
C ASP A 69 12.61 6.74 -1.76
N TYR A 70 11.62 6.21 -2.48
CA TYR A 70 11.69 4.88 -3.11
C TYR A 70 11.81 4.98 -4.63
N THR A 71 12.53 4.03 -5.22
CA THR A 71 12.68 3.91 -6.67
C THR A 71 11.83 2.78 -7.23
N LEU A 72 11.58 2.79 -8.53
CA LEU A 72 10.96 1.66 -9.23
C LEU A 72 11.74 0.34 -9.07
N SER A 73 13.04 0.41 -8.74
CA SER A 73 13.83 -0.79 -8.46
C SER A 73 13.45 -1.42 -7.12
N ASP A 74 13.08 -0.61 -6.12
CA ASP A 74 12.72 -1.07 -4.78
C ASP A 74 11.36 -1.79 -4.74
N ILE A 75 10.57 -1.64 -5.80
CA ILE A 75 9.20 -2.17 -5.92
C ILE A 75 9.15 -3.46 -6.77
N ARG A 76 10.22 -3.79 -7.50
CA ARG A 76 10.19 -4.85 -8.53
C ARG A 76 10.26 -6.29 -8.02
N ASP A 77 10.56 -6.50 -6.75
CA ASP A 77 10.80 -7.83 -6.14
C ASP A 77 9.59 -8.36 -5.34
#